data_AF-X1KX70-F1
#
_entry.id   AF-X1KX70-F1
#
_cell.length_a   1.000
_cell.length_b   1.000
_cell.length_c   1.000
_cell.angle_alpha   90.00
_cell.angle_beta   90.00
_cell.angle_gamma   90.00
#
_symmetry.space_group_name_H-M   'P 1'
#
loop_
_entity.id
_entity.type
_entity.pdbx_description
1 polymer ?
#
loop_
_entity_poly.entity_id
_entity_poly.type
_entity_poly.pdbx_seq_one_letter_code
_entity_poly.pdbx_strand_id
1 'polypeptide(L)' 'MGELNIQALFTLGKYSHKTVAGAKKAGIEEAFFFRDKKSLIEKLLTFLKENDCLLVKGSREMRMEEIIDRLRMKLCPST' A
#
# COMPACT_ATOMS: atom_id res chain seq x y z
N MET A 1 1.18 -15.89 -5.96
CA MET A 1 -0.03 -15.34 -5.28
C MET A 1 -0.11 -16.00 -3.92
N GLY A 2 -0.13 -15.22 -2.83
CA GLY A 2 -0.30 -15.78 -1.49
C GLY A 2 -1.69 -16.39 -1.30
N GLU A 3 -1.88 -17.20 -0.26
CA GLU A 3 -3.13 -17.95 0.03
C GLU A 3 -4.40 -17.09 0.04
N LEU A 4 -4.27 -15.78 0.29
CA LEU A 4 -5.37 -14.82 0.37
C LEU A 4 -5.70 -14.09 -0.95
N ASN A 5 -5.13 -14.51 -2.08
CA ASN A 5 -5.27 -13.82 -3.38
C ASN A 5 -4.86 -12.34 -3.36
N ILE A 6 -3.86 -12.01 -2.53
CA ILE A 6 -3.23 -10.68 -2.50
C ILE A 6 -2.04 -10.69 -3.46
N GLN A 7 -2.04 -9.80 -4.46
CA GLN A 7 -0.92 -9.68 -5.41
C GLN A 7 0.25 -8.89 -4.83
N ALA A 8 -0.05 -7.82 -4.08
CA ALA A 8 0.98 -6.93 -3.54
C ALA A 8 0.63 -6.44 -2.13
N LEU A 9 1.68 -6.17 -1.34
CA LEU A 9 1.56 -5.64 0.01
C LEU A 9 2.44 -4.39 0.19
N PHE A 10 1.81 -3.30 0.61
CA PHE A 10 2.49 -2.05 0.93
C PHE A 10 2.36 -1.76 2.43
N THR A 11 3.47 -1.53 3.11
CA THR A 11 3.49 -1.35 4.57
C THR A 11 4.19 -0.05 4.95
N LEU A 12 3.67 0.66 5.95
CA LEU A 12 4.20 1.95 6.41
C LEU A 12 4.58 1.87 7.89
N GLY A 13 5.75 2.41 8.24
CA GLY A 13 6.12 2.67 9.63
C GLY A 13 7.42 2.02 10.07
N LYS A 14 7.73 2.07 11.37
CA LYS A 14 9.05 1.68 11.89
C LYS A 14 9.35 0.18 11.70
N TYR A 15 8.32 -0.66 11.79
CA TYR A 15 8.42 -2.12 11.82
C TYR A 15 7.92 -2.80 10.55
N SER A 16 7.55 -2.01 9.54
CA SER A 16 6.99 -2.45 8.25
C SER A 16 7.84 -3.50 7.52
N HIS A 17 9.17 -3.37 7.59
CA HIS A 17 10.12 -4.34 7.02
C HIS A 17 9.93 -5.78 7.53
N LYS A 18 9.52 -5.98 8.79
CA LYS A 18 9.27 -7.32 9.35
C LYS A 18 8.03 -7.96 8.71
N THR A 19 6.98 -7.17 8.50
CA THR A 19 5.76 -7.60 7.82
C THR A 19 6.05 -8.00 6.38
N VAL A 20 6.84 -7.21 5.66
CA VAL A 20 7.29 -7.55 4.30
C VAL A 20 8.07 -8.87 4.26
N ALA A 21 8.98 -9.09 5.21
CA ALA A 21 9.72 -10.34 5.29
C ALA A 21 8.78 -11.56 5.47
N GLY A 22 7.74 -11.42 6.30
CA GLY A 22 6.70 -12.44 6.46
C GLY A 22 5.89 -12.67 5.17
N ALA A 23 5.45 -11.60 4.52
CA ALA A 23 4.68 -11.66 3.28
C ALA A 23 5.45 -12.34 2.14
N LYS A 24 6.74 -12.04 1.99
CA LYS A 24 7.60 -12.69 1.00
C LYS A 24 7.75 -14.19 1.26
N LYS A 25 7.92 -14.60 2.53
CA LYS A 25 7.94 -16.01 2.91
C LYS A 25 6.61 -16.72 2.61
N ALA A 26 5.49 -16.00 2.67
CA ALA A 26 4.16 -16.49 2.32
C ALA A 26 3.86 -16.43 0.80
N GLY A 27 4.84 -16.13 -0.06
CA GLY A 27 4.68 -16.15 -1.52
C GLY A 27 4.07 -14.88 -2.13
N ILE A 28 4.06 -13.76 -1.39
CA ILE A 28 3.75 -12.43 -1.94
C ILE A 28 5.08 -11.79 -2.40
N GLU A 29 5.32 -11.82 -3.70
CA GLU A 29 6.57 -11.30 -4.29
C GLU A 29 6.64 -9.77 -4.21
N GLU A 30 5.56 -9.10 -4.57
CA GLU A 30 5.42 -7.63 -4.59
C GLU A 30 5.12 -7.09 -3.19
N ALA A 31 6.10 -7.16 -2.29
CA ALA A 31 5.98 -6.67 -0.92
C ALA A 31 6.99 -5.55 -0.62
N PHE A 32 6.47 -4.37 -0.26
CA PHE A 32 7.21 -3.13 -0.08
C PHE A 32 6.99 -2.52 1.31
N PHE A 33 8.03 -1.91 1.86
CA PHE A 33 7.95 -1.17 3.11
C PHE A 33 8.44 0.26 2.95
N PHE A 34 7.78 1.18 3.66
CA PHE A 34 8.03 2.62 3.60
C PHE A 34 8.17 3.20 5.00
N ARG A 35 8.87 4.32 5.09
CA ARG A 35 9.05 5.09 6.32
C ARG A 35 8.21 6.36 6.36
N ASP A 36 7.77 6.83 5.21
CA ASP A 36 6.99 8.04 5.04
C ASP A 36 5.85 7.81 4.03
N LYS A 37 4.80 8.64 4.12
CA LYS A 37 3.63 8.53 3.25
C LYS A 37 3.92 8.93 1.81
N LYS A 38 4.87 9.84 1.57
CA LYS A 38 5.15 10.39 0.25
C LYS A 38 5.71 9.28 -0.66
N SER A 39 6.75 8.59 -0.22
CA SER A 39 7.35 7.48 -0.98
C SER A 39 6.37 6.32 -1.20
N LEU A 40 5.50 6.04 -0.22
CA LEU A 40 4.41 5.07 -0.36
C LEU A 40 3.41 5.49 -1.46
N ILE A 41 2.94 6.74 -1.42
CA ILE A 41 1.98 7.27 -2.40
C ILE A 41 2.59 7.25 -3.80
N GLU A 42 3.83 7.70 -3.96
CA GLU A 42 4.53 7.68 -5.25
C GLU A 42 4.60 6.26 -5.82
N LYS A 43 4.95 5.26 -5.00
CA LYS A 43 4.96 3.87 -5.46
C LYS A 43 3.55 3.38 -5.81
N LEU A 44 2.54 3.67 -4.99
CA LEU A 44 1.16 3.27 -5.26
C LEU A 44 0.65 3.86 -6.58
N LEU A 45 0.92 5.13 -6.88
CA LEU A 45 0.52 5.78 -8.14
C LEU A 45 1.15 5.13 -9.37
N THR A 46 2.38 4.60 -9.25
CA THR A 46 3.04 3.87 -10.35
C THR A 46 2.64 2.40 -10.45
N PHE A 47 2.08 1.84 -9.39
CA PHE A 47 1.79 0.42 -9.28
C PHE A 47 0.33 0.11 -9.62
N LEU A 48 -0.59 0.90 -9.07
CA LEU A 48 -2.02 0.71 -9.24
C LEU A 48 -2.43 0.90 -10.70
N LYS A 49 -3.32 0.01 -11.15
CA LYS A 49 -3.94 0.04 -12.46
C LYS A 49 -5.45 0.20 -12.34
N GLU A 50 -6.08 0.53 -13.45
CA GLU A 50 -7.55 0.51 -13.52
C GLU A 50 -8.08 -0.87 -13.12
N ASN A 51 -9.18 -0.89 -12.37
CA ASN A 51 -9.82 -2.08 -11.80
C ASN A 51 -9.07 -2.78 -10.65
N ASP A 52 -7.95 -2.23 -10.16
CA ASP A 52 -7.33 -2.75 -8.93
C ASP A 52 -8.20 -2.45 -7.69
N CYS A 53 -8.24 -3.40 -6.76
CA CYS A 53 -8.84 -3.20 -5.45
C CYS A 53 -7.75 -2.88 -4.41
N LEU A 54 -7.82 -1.69 -3.81
CA LEU A 54 -6.91 -1.28 -2.74
C LEU A 54 -7.61 -1.35 -1.37
N LEU A 55 -7.18 -2.28 -0.52
CA LEU A 55 -7.55 -2.30 0.89
C LEU A 55 -6.55 -1.49 1.72
N VAL A 56 -7.04 -0.50 2.46
CA VAL A 56 -6.21 0.33 3.35
C VAL A 56 -6.54 0.02 4.81
N LYS A 57 -5.51 -0.34 5.59
CA LYS A 57 -5.60 -0.56 7.04
C LYS A 57 -4.45 0.12 7.77
N GLY A 58 -4.76 0.70 8.92
CA GLY A 58 -3.78 1.19 9.89
C GLY A 58 -4.45 1.48 11.23
N SER A 59 -3.68 1.91 12.23
CA SER A 59 -4.24 2.52 13.44
C SER A 59 -4.67 3.96 13.15
N ARG A 60 -5.44 4.57 14.07
CA ARG A 60 -5.94 5.93 13.89
C ARG A 60 -4.80 6.96 13.85
N GLU A 61 -3.78 6.76 14.67
CA GLU A 61 -2.61 7.63 14.76
C GLU A 61 -1.80 7.66 13.46
N MET A 62 -1.88 6.61 12.64
CA MET A 62 -1.21 6.55 11.34
C MET A 62 -1.84 7.50 10.32
N ARG A 63 -3.11 7.91 10.53
CA ARG A 63 -3.85 8.82 9.65
C ARG A 63 -3.82 8.36 8.18
N MET A 64 -4.18 7.09 7.95
CA MET A 64 -4.10 6.45 6.63
C MET A 64 -5.07 7.07 5.61
N GLU A 65 -6.12 7.74 6.09
CA GLU A 65 -7.04 8.55 5.28
C GLU A 65 -6.31 9.59 4.42
N GLU A 66 -5.19 10.16 4.89
CA GLU A 66 -4.40 11.12 4.10
C GLU A 66 -3.82 10.50 2.81
N ILE A 67 -3.51 9.19 2.83
CA ILE A 67 -3.05 8.47 1.64
C ILE A 67 -4.21 8.30 0.66
N ILE A 68 -5.40 7.93 1.15
CA ILE A 68 -6.60 7.75 0.34
C ILE A 68 -6.98 9.06 -0.35
N ASP A 69 -7.00 10.17 0.38
CA ASP A 69 -7.36 11.48 -0.16
C ASP A 69 -6.38 11.91 -1.27
N ARG A 70 -5.08 11.71 -1.07
CA ARG A 70 -4.06 12.02 -2.08
C ARG A 70 -4.17 11.15 -3.32
N LEU A 71 -4.45 9.86 -3.16
CA LEU A 71 -4.68 8.96 -4.29
C LEU A 71 -5.92 9.36 -5.07
N ARG A 72 -7.04 9.66 -4.39
CA ARG A 72 -8.28 10.13 -5.02
C ARG A 72 -8.06 11.40 -5.84
N MET A 73 -7.38 12.39 -5.29
CA MET A 73 -7.06 13.63 -6.02
C MET A 73 -6.25 13.40 -7.31
N LYS A 74 -5.45 12.34 -7.37
CA LYS A 74 -4.56 12.05 -8.50
C LYS A 74 -5.14 11.06 -9.51
N LEU A 75 -5.90 10.07 -9.04
CA LEU A 75 -6.45 8.98 -9.85
C LEU A 75 -7.91 9.21 -10.25
N CYS A 76 -8.63 10.03 -9.50
CA CYS A 76 -10.03 10.37 -9.75
C CYS A 76 -10.17 11.90 -9.77
N PRO A 77 -9.49 12.62 -10.69
CA PRO A 77 -9.69 14.06 -10.80
C PRO A 77 -11.16 14.32 -11.09
N SER A 78 -11.80 15.14 -10.25
CA SER A 78 -13.17 15.59 -10.46
C SER A 78 -13.26 16.18 -11.87
N THR A 79 -14.07 15.57 -12.72
CA THR A 79 -14.54 16.21 -13.96
C THR A 79 -15.52 17.31 -13.60
#